data_AF-A0A850KH20-F1
#
_entry.id   AF-A0A850KH20-F1
#
_cell.length_a   1.000
_cell.length_b   1.000
_cell.length_c   1.000
_cell.angle_alpha   90.00
_cell.angle_beta   90.00
_cell.angle_gamma   90.00
#
_symmetry.space_group_name_H-M   'P 1'
#
loop_
_entity.id
_entity.type
_entity.pdbx_description
1 polymer ?
#
loop_
_entity_poly.entity_id
_entity_poly.type
_entity_poly.pdbx_seq_one_letter_code
_entity_poly.pdbx_strand_id
1 'polypeptide(L)'
;MAGHLSTWKLLCASIASLILTMGIARFALTPLLPAMQSATGLGDDGAGFLAAFNYAGYLSGALFASRLRDPDKKIFYYRLGLIFAVITTLAMAFTDNLIIWSAL
;
A
#
# COMPACT_ATOMS: atom_id res chain seq x y z
N MET A 1 -27.20 7.72 -20.38
CA MET A 1 -26.20 8.57 -21.06
C MET A 1 -24.96 8.65 -20.19
N ALA A 2 -23.96 7.79 -20.42
CA ALA A 2 -22.68 7.93 -19.75
C ALA A 2 -22.02 9.22 -20.24
N GLY A 3 -21.93 10.23 -19.36
CA GLY A 3 -21.31 11.50 -19.70
C GLY A 3 -19.91 11.25 -20.24
N HIS A 4 -19.58 11.86 -21.38
CA HIS A 4 -18.27 11.77 -22.01
C HIS A 4 -17.25 12.45 -21.08
N LEU A 5 -16.75 11.71 -20.08
CA LEU A 5 -15.65 12.13 -19.24
C LEU A 5 -14.48 12.43 -20.19
N SER A 6 -14.10 13.71 -20.25
CA SER A 6 -12.93 14.15 -21.02
C SER A 6 -11.76 13.22 -20.69
N THR A 7 -11.13 12.66 -21.73
CA THR A 7 -9.99 11.73 -21.62
C THR A 7 -8.93 12.25 -20.64
N TRP A 8 -8.75 13.57 -20.58
CA TRP A 8 -7.88 14.24 -19.63
C TRP A 8 -8.25 13.99 -18.16
N LYS A 9 -9.54 14.09 -17.79
CA LYS A 9 -10.01 13.80 -16.42
C LYS A 9 -9.77 12.34 -16.04
N LEU A 10 -9.96 11.42 -16.98
CA LEU A 10 -9.71 10.00 -16.75
C LEU A 10 -8.22 9.72 -16.53
N LEU A 11 -7.35 10.34 -17.33
CA LEU A 11 -5.89 10.25 -17.18
C LEU A 11 -5.43 10.81 -15.84
N CYS A 12 -5.86 12.03 -15.47
CA CYS A 12 -5.51 12.63 -14.19
C CYS A 12 -5.99 11.79 -13.00
N ALA A 13 -7.23 11.27 -13.03
CA ALA A 13 -7.74 10.41 -11.97
C ALA A 13 -6.96 9.10 -11.85
N SER A 14 -6.57 8.51 -12.98
CA SER A 14 -5.78 7.28 -13.02
C SER A 14 -4.37 7.49 -12.50
N ILE A 15 -3.71 8.60 -12.89
CA ILE A 15 -2.39 8.98 -12.40
C ILE A 15 -2.42 9.25 -10.89
N ALA A 16 -3.40 10.04 -10.42
CA ALA A 16 -3.55 10.34 -8.99
C ALA A 16 -3.80 9.07 -8.17
N SER A 17 -4.66 8.17 -8.67
CA SER A 17 -4.89 6.85 -8.08
C SER A 17 -3.61 6.02 -7.99
N LEU A 18 -2.82 5.99 -9.07
CA LEU A 18 -1.54 5.26 -9.11
C LEU A 18 -0.53 5.84 -8.11
N ILE A 19 -0.39 7.17 -8.07
CA ILE A 19 0.49 7.89 -7.14
C ILE A 19 0.08 7.59 -5.70
N LEU A 20 -1.21 7.68 -5.37
CA LEU A 20 -1.70 7.43 -4.01
C LEU A 20 -1.42 5.98 -3.58
N THR A 21 -1.67 5.03 -4.47
CA THR A 21 -1.48 3.60 -4.19
C THR A 21 -0.01 3.26 -4.00
N MET A 22 0.86 3.72 -4.90
CA MET A 22 2.30 3.45 -4.79
C MET A 22 2.97 4.26 -3.67
N GLY A 23 2.50 5.48 -3.44
CA GLY A 23 2.98 6.34 -2.36
C GLY A 23 2.78 5.71 -0.99
N ILE A 24 1.56 5.27 -0.70
CA ILE A 24 1.23 4.68 0.61
C ILE A 24 1.84 3.27 0.74
N ALA A 25 1.65 2.40 -0.24
CA ALA A 25 1.99 0.98 -0.04
C ALA A 25 3.49 0.66 -0.26
N ARG A 26 4.25 1.46 -1.02
CA ARG A 26 5.68 1.21 -1.31
C ARG A 26 6.62 2.26 -0.73
N PHE A 27 6.24 3.53 -0.80
CA PHE A 27 7.15 4.62 -0.41
C PHE A 27 7.07 4.99 1.07
N ALA A 28 6.10 4.48 1.83
CA ALA A 28 6.09 4.70 3.28
C ALA A 28 7.19 3.91 3.99
N LEU A 29 7.45 2.65 3.61
CA LEU A 29 8.39 1.77 4.32
C LEU A 29 9.85 2.26 4.20
N THR A 30 10.28 2.71 3.02
CA THR A 30 11.67 3.07 2.73
C THR A 30 12.23 4.24 3.56
N PRO A 31 11.53 5.37 3.76
CA PRO A 31 11.97 6.44 4.66
C PRO A 31 11.70 6.11 6.14
N LEU A 32 10.76 5.20 6.45
CA LEU A 32 10.48 4.79 7.84
C LEU A 32 11.57 3.84 8.37
N LEU A 33 12.12 2.99 7.50
CA LEU A 33 13.06 1.92 7.87
C LEU A 33 14.29 2.43 8.63
N PRO A 34 15.00 3.51 8.22
CA PRO A 34 16.14 4.02 8.97
C PRO A 34 15.75 4.57 10.35
N ALA A 35 14.55 5.15 10.48
CA ALA A 35 14.03 5.62 11.76
C ALA A 35 13.62 4.46 12.68
N MET A 36 13.09 3.37 12.12
CA MET A 36 12.79 2.14 12.85
C MET A 36 14.06 1.44 13.32
N GLN A 37 15.07 1.35 12.46
CA GLN A 37 16.39 0.81 12.79
C GLN A 37 17.08 1.63 13.89
N SER A 38 17.01 2.97 13.84
CA SER A 38 17.60 3.81 14.88
C SER A 38 16.85 3.78 16.20
N ALA A 39 15.52 3.65 16.18
CA ALA A 39 14.69 3.60 17.38
C ALA A 39 14.72 2.24 18.10
N THR A 40 14.83 1.13 17.36
CA THR A 40 14.71 -0.23 17.91
C THR A 40 16.01 -1.04 17.85
N GLY A 41 17.05 -0.55 17.18
CA GLY A 41 18.29 -1.30 16.92
C GLY A 41 18.10 -2.44 15.91
N LEU A 42 17.08 -2.35 15.06
CA LEU A 42 16.74 -3.38 14.08
C LEU A 42 17.92 -3.64 13.12
N GLY A 43 18.36 -4.90 13.03
CA GLY A 43 19.38 -5.31 12.07
C GLY A 43 18.89 -5.31 10.63
N ASP A 44 19.83 -5.43 9.68
CA ASP A 44 19.53 -5.48 8.24
C ASP A 44 18.72 -6.73 7.86
N ASP A 45 18.82 -7.79 8.65
CA ASP A 45 18.03 -9.02 8.55
C ASP A 45 16.53 -8.75 8.78
N GLY A 46 16.18 -8.01 9.84
CA GLY A 46 14.80 -7.61 10.13
C GLY A 46 14.24 -6.67 9.06
N ALA A 47 15.06 -5.73 8.59
CA ALA A 47 14.72 -4.83 7.48
C ALA A 47 14.42 -5.58 6.17
N GLY A 48 15.24 -6.59 5.84
CA GLY A 48 15.03 -7.46 4.68
C GLY A 48 13.74 -8.28 4.79
N PHE A 49 13.43 -8.78 6.00
CA PHE A 49 12.18 -9.52 6.25
C PHE A 49 10.94 -8.65 6.05
N LEU A 50 10.98 -7.41 6.56
CA LEU A 50 9.94 -6.40 6.34
C LEU A 50 9.73 -6.09 4.85
N ALA A 51 10.82 -5.93 4.10
CA ALA A 51 10.75 -5.72 2.65
C ALA A 51 10.11 -6.92 1.94
N ALA A 52 10.43 -8.16 2.34
CA ALA A 52 9.83 -9.36 1.76
C ALA A 52 8.32 -9.41 2.00
N PHE A 53 7.85 -9.10 3.21
CA PHE A 53 6.41 -9.02 3.52
C PHE A 53 5.69 -7.94 2.71
N ASN A 54 6.31 -6.78 2.53
CA ASN A 54 5.76 -5.72 1.69
C ASN A 54 5.56 -6.20 0.24
N TYR A 55 6.56 -6.86 -0.35
CA TYR A 55 6.44 -7.43 -1.70
C TYR A 55 5.43 -8.57 -1.78
N ALA A 56 5.33 -9.42 -0.75
CA ALA A 56 4.33 -10.49 -0.68
C ALA A 56 2.90 -9.91 -0.66
N GLY A 57 2.67 -8.82 0.07
CA GLY A 57 1.42 -8.08 0.07
C GLY A 57 1.05 -7.54 -1.31
N TYR A 58 2.02 -6.92 -2.02
CA TYR A 58 1.82 -6.45 -3.39
C TYR A 58 1.44 -7.57 -4.36
N LEU A 59 2.15 -8.70 -4.31
CA LEU A 59 1.87 -9.85 -5.15
C LEU A 59 0.46 -10.40 -4.87
N SER A 60 0.10 -10.53 -3.60
CA SER A 60 -1.22 -10.99 -3.18
C SER A 60 -2.33 -10.04 -3.65
N GLY A 61 -2.11 -8.73 -3.52
CA GLY A 61 -3.02 -7.69 -4.02
C GLY A 61 -3.18 -7.72 -5.54
N ALA A 62 -2.09 -7.92 -6.30
CA ALA A 62 -2.14 -8.05 -7.76
C ALA A 62 -2.90 -9.32 -8.20
N LEU A 63 -2.66 -10.45 -7.52
CA LEU A 63 -3.39 -11.70 -7.75
C LEU A 63 -4.87 -11.61 -7.36
N PHE A 64 -5.20 -10.82 -6.35
CA PHE A 64 -6.59 -10.53 -5.99
C PHE A 64 -7.25 -9.65 -7.05
N ALA A 65 -6.61 -8.53 -7.40
CA ALA A 65 -7.08 -7.58 -8.41
C ALA A 65 -7.29 -8.22 -9.79
N SER A 66 -6.45 -9.18 -10.18
CA SER A 66 -6.58 -9.89 -11.47
C SER A 66 -7.82 -10.79 -11.54
N ARG A 67 -8.34 -11.25 -10.40
CA ARG A 67 -9.58 -12.05 -10.34
C ARG A 67 -10.84 -11.20 -10.44
N LEU A 68 -10.74 -9.91 -10.16
CA LEU A 68 -11.87 -8.99 -10.30
C LEU A 68 -12.11 -8.67 -11.78
N ARG A 69 -13.28 -9.08 -12.29
CA ARG A 69 -13.72 -8.74 -13.66
C ARG A 69 -14.67 -7.55 -13.71
N ASP A 70 -15.36 -7.30 -12.60
CA ASP A 70 -16.40 -6.30 -12.48
C ASP A 70 -15.81 -4.92 -12.13
N PRO A 71 -16.02 -3.87 -12.96
CA PRO A 71 -15.45 -2.54 -12.75
C PRO A 71 -15.92 -1.88 -11.46
N ASP A 72 -17.17 -2.07 -11.04
CA ASP A 72 -17.70 -1.45 -9.82
C ASP A 72 -17.05 -2.08 -8.58
N LYS A 73 -16.85 -3.41 -8.61
CA LYS A 73 -16.15 -4.12 -7.54
C LYS A 73 -14.68 -3.70 -7.47
N LYS A 74 -14.00 -3.51 -8.61
CA LYS A 74 -12.61 -3.01 -8.63
C LYS A 74 -12.48 -1.68 -7.88
N ILE A 75 -13.39 -0.73 -8.14
CA ILE A 75 -13.38 0.58 -7.48
C ILE A 75 -13.68 0.44 -5.98
N PHE A 76 -14.62 -0.42 -5.60
CA PHE A 76 -14.93 -0.68 -4.19
C PHE A 76 -13.72 -1.24 -3.43
N TYR A 77 -13.10 -2.33 -3.93
CA TYR A 77 -11.93 -2.94 -3.29
C TYR A 77 -10.71 -2.02 -3.31
N TYR A 78 -10.56 -1.20 -4.34
CA TYR A 78 -9.53 -0.17 -4.40
C TYR A 78 -9.66 0.84 -3.26
N ARG A 79 -10.87 1.38 -3.04
CA ARG A 79 -11.12 2.32 -1.93
C ARG A 79 -10.93 1.66 -0.56
N LEU A 80 -11.40 0.43 -0.41
CA LEU A 80 -11.25 -0.32 0.83
C LEU A 80 -9.77 -0.60 1.13
N GLY A 81 -8.98 -0.95 0.10
CA GLY A 81 -7.53 -1.11 0.21
C GLY A 81 -6.80 0.17 0.59
N LEU A 82 -7.23 1.33 0.07
CA LEU A 82 -6.68 2.63 0.48
C LEU A 82 -6.93 2.93 1.95
N ILE A 83 -8.18 2.74 2.42
CA ILE A 83 -8.53 2.95 3.83
C ILE A 83 -7.68 2.02 4.71
N PHE A 84 -7.58 0.74 4.32
CA PHE A 84 -6.78 -0.24 5.02
C PHE A 84 -5.31 0.19 5.10
N ALA A 85 -4.71 0.61 3.98
CA ALA A 85 -3.32 1.05 3.93
C ALA A 85 -3.05 2.29 4.81
N VAL A 86 -3.98 3.24 4.86
CA VAL A 86 -3.86 4.39 5.78
C VAL A 86 -3.92 3.94 7.24
N ILE A 87 -4.84 3.03 7.58
CA ILE A 87 -4.96 2.50 8.95
C ILE A 87 -3.70 1.74 9.35
N THR A 88 -3.16 0.88 8.48
CA THR A 88 -1.97 0.10 8.83
C THR A 88 -0.72 0.97 8.93
N THR A 89 -0.58 1.96 8.05
CA THR A 89 0.51 2.96 8.13
C THR A 89 0.43 3.77 9.43
N LEU A 90 -0.78 4.17 9.86
CA LEU A 90 -0.96 4.85 11.14
C LEU A 90 -0.66 3.93 12.33
N ALA A 91 -1.05 2.66 12.25
CA ALA A 91 -0.81 1.68 13.31
C ALA A 91 0.69 1.36 13.49
N MET A 92 1.51 1.49 12.45
CA MET A 92 2.98 1.38 12.58
C MET A 92 3.57 2.39 13.58
N ALA A 93 2.93 3.57 13.76
CA ALA A 93 3.40 4.57 14.71
C ALA A 93 3.16 4.19 16.20
N PHE A 94 2.34 3.17 16.46
CA PHE A 94 1.95 2.74 17.81
C PHE A 94 2.62 1.45 18.27
N THR A 95 3.50 0.86 17.46
CA THR A 95 4.15 -0.41 17.78
C THR A 95 5.61 -0.41 17.37
N ASP A 96 6.45 -1.06 18.17
CA ASP A 96 7.89 -1.24 17.92
C ASP A 96 8.23 -2.73 17.67
N ASN A 97 7.22 -3.59 17.55
CA ASN A 97 7.43 -5.04 17.42
C ASN A 97 7.50 -5.45 15.95
N LEU A 98 8.60 -6.12 15.58
CA LEU A 98 8.85 -6.58 14.21
C LEU A 98 7.75 -7.49 13.66
N ILE A 99 7.17 -8.37 14.48
CA ILE A 99 6.11 -9.29 14.04
C ILE A 99 4.85 -8.51 13.69
N ILE A 100 4.52 -7.49 14.48
CA ILE A 100 3.35 -6.64 14.26
C ILE A 100 3.57 -5.78 13.01
N TRP A 101 4.77 -5.24 12.81
CA TRP A 101 5.12 -4.52 11.58
C TRP A 101 5.06 -5.40 10.32
N SER A 102 5.32 -6.70 10.43
CA SER A 102 5.24 -7.63 9.29
C SER A 102 3.80 -7.90 8.85
N ALA A 103 2.84 -7.75 9.76
CA ALA A 103 1.42 -8.00 9.51
C ALA A 103 0.62 -6.76 9.07
N LEU A 104 1.21 -5.58 9.20
CA LEU A 104 0.65 -4.26 8.86
C LEU A 104 0.96 -3.87 7.40
#